data_AF-A0A7K3GES7-F1
#
_entry.id   AF-A0A7K3GES7-F1
#
_cell.length_a   1.000
_cell.length_b   1.000
_cell.length_c   1.000
_cell.angle_alpha   90.00
_cell.angle_beta   90.00
_cell.angle_gamma   90.00
#
_symmetry.space_group_name_H-M   'P 1'
#
loop_
_entity.id
_entity.type
_entity.pdbx_description
1 polymer ?
#
loop_
_entity_poly.entity_id
_entity_poly.type
_entity_poly.pdbx_seq_one_letter_code
_entity_poly.pdbx_strand_id
1 'polypeptide(L)' 'RPVAGAGAGADERRGWELAQWAVARAEGLRITEVSYGDRVWRAGEALGGWSKPSGTPAADGGSVRIRLAR' A
#
# COMPACT_ATOMS: atom_id res chain seq x y z
N ARG A 1 -13.32 -3.54 -29.08
CA ARG A 1 -13.37 -2.31 -28.24
C ARG A 1 -12.76 -2.66 -26.90
N PRO A 2 -11.69 -1.98 -26.43
CA PRO A 2 -11.18 -2.25 -25.08
C PRO A 2 -12.24 -1.80 -24.08
N VAL A 3 -12.65 -2.71 -23.19
CA VAL A 3 -13.55 -2.39 -22.08
C VAL A 3 -12.76 -1.57 -21.07
N ALA A 4 -13.06 -0.27 -20.98
CA ALA A 4 -12.32 0.69 -20.16
C ALA A 4 -12.37 0.42 -18.64
N GLY A 5 -12.96 -0.68 -18.17
CA GLY A 5 -13.05 -1.06 -16.76
C GLY A 5 -12.09 -2.17 -16.30
N ALA A 6 -11.47 -2.92 -17.22
CA ALA A 6 -10.64 -4.07 -16.83
C ALA A 6 -9.23 -3.68 -16.34
N GLY A 7 -8.69 -2.54 -16.79
CA GLY A 7 -7.35 -2.06 -16.45
C GLY A 7 -7.25 -1.57 -15.01
N ALA A 8 -8.13 -0.65 -14.61
CA ALA A 8 -8.12 -0.03 -13.29
C ALA A 8 -8.24 -1.06 -12.15
N GLY A 9 -9.22 -1.98 -12.24
CA GLY A 9 -9.38 -3.02 -11.22
C GLY A 9 -8.20 -4.00 -11.13
N ALA A 10 -7.51 -4.23 -12.25
CA ALA A 10 -6.32 -5.09 -12.27
C ALA A 10 -5.08 -4.36 -11.70
N ASP A 11 -4.94 -3.05 -11.94
CA ASP A 11 -3.90 -2.22 -11.34
C ASP A 11 -4.10 -2.07 -9.83
N GLU A 12 -5.35 -1.91 -9.38
CA GLU A 12 -5.71 -1.87 -7.97
C GLU A 12 -5.42 -3.20 -7.27
N ARG A 13 -5.67 -4.33 -7.95
CA ARG A 13 -5.34 -5.66 -7.43
C ARG A 13 -3.84 -5.83 -7.27
N ARG A 14 -3.05 -5.52 -8.30
CA ARG A 14 -1.58 -5.61 -8.30
C ARG A 14 -0.95 -4.68 -7.25
N GLY A 15 -1.46 -3.45 -7.14
CA GLY A 15 -0.99 -2.49 -6.14
C GLY A 15 -1.22 -3.01 -4.71
N TRP A 16 -2.38 -3.61 -4.46
CA TRP A 16 -2.67 -4.23 -3.16
C TRP A 16 -1.78 -5.44 -2.86
N GLU A 17 -1.54 -6.31 -3.85
CA GLU A 17 -0.64 -7.45 -3.72
C GLU A 17 0.79 -7.02 -3.38
N LEU A 18 1.30 -5.99 -4.06
CA LEU A 18 2.63 -5.43 -3.81
C LEU A 18 2.72 -4.81 -2.41
N ALA A 19 1.68 -4.09 -1.98
CA ALA A 19 1.59 -3.51 -0.65
C ALA A 19 1.65 -4.59 0.45
N GLN A 20 0.91 -5.69 0.28
CA GLN A 20 0.92 -6.83 1.22
C GLN A 20 2.26 -7.56 1.22
N TRP A 21 2.87 -7.77 0.06
CA TRP A 21 4.23 -8.32 -0.04
C TRP A 21 5.23 -7.44 0.72
N ALA A 22 5.17 -6.12 0.56
CA ALA A 22 6.09 -5.20 1.23
C ALA A 22 5.97 -5.29 2.76
N VAL A 23 4.75 -5.36 3.29
CA VAL A 23 4.50 -5.57 4.73
C VAL A 23 5.08 -6.90 5.22
N ALA A 24 4.85 -8.00 4.50
CA ALA A 24 5.39 -9.32 4.86
C ALA A 24 6.93 -9.37 4.81
N ARG A 25 7.57 -8.55 3.98
CA ARG A 25 9.03 -8.47 3.83
C ARG A 25 9.66 -7.37 4.68
N ALA A 26 8.87 -6.64 5.47
CA ALA A 26 9.29 -5.39 6.07
C ALA A 26 10.51 -5.52 7.01
N GLU A 27 10.56 -6.58 7.81
CA GLU A 27 11.69 -6.84 8.70
C GLU A 27 12.99 -7.03 7.91
N GLY A 28 13.00 -7.97 6.95
CA GLY A 28 14.20 -8.28 6.16
C GLY A 28 14.65 -7.16 5.23
N LEU A 29 13.75 -6.26 4.82
CA LEU A 29 14.05 -5.11 3.96
C LEU A 29 14.21 -3.80 4.74
N ARG A 30 14.11 -3.82 6.08
CA ARG A 30 14.08 -2.64 6.95
C ARG A 30 13.06 -1.57 6.51
N ILE A 31 11.88 -2.00 6.09
CA ILE A 31 10.76 -1.11 5.77
C ILE A 31 10.13 -0.62 7.08
N THR A 32 9.96 0.70 7.19
CA THR A 32 9.32 1.34 8.35
C THR A 32 7.88 1.78 8.07
N GLU A 33 7.52 1.94 6.79
CA GLU A 33 6.20 2.38 6.37
C GLU A 33 5.87 1.93 4.95
N VAL A 34 4.60 1.56 4.72
CA VAL A 34 4.02 1.31 3.41
C VAL A 34 2.72 2.11 3.28
N SER A 35 2.54 2.85 2.18
CA SER A 35 1.30 3.58 1.88
C SER A 35 0.69 3.04 0.58
N TYR A 36 -0.63 2.85 0.58
CA TYR A 36 -1.41 2.44 -0.59
C TYR A 36 -2.81 3.08 -0.53
N GLY A 37 -3.10 3.96 -1.49
CA GLY A 37 -4.34 4.74 -1.50
C GLY A 37 -4.49 5.58 -0.22
N ASP A 38 -5.59 5.39 0.49
CA ASP A 38 -5.90 6.03 1.77
C ASP A 38 -5.37 5.25 2.99
N ARG A 39 -4.54 4.22 2.79
CA ARG A 39 -4.09 3.31 3.84
C ARG A 39 -2.60 3.43 4.09
N VAL A 40 -2.20 3.37 5.35
CA VAL A 40 -0.79 3.38 5.78
C VAL A 40 -0.54 2.26 6.78
N TRP A 41 0.53 1.51 6.56
CA TRP A 41 1.07 0.54 7.52
C TRP A 41 2.40 1.07 8.08
N ARG A 42 2.65 0.85 9.38
CA ARG A 42 3.88 1.25 10.07
C ARG A 42 4.47 0.08 10.86
N ALA A 43 5.78 -0.10 10.77
CA ALA A 43 6.49 -1.10 11.56
C ALA A 43 6.47 -0.73 13.06
N GLY A 44 6.20 -1.70 13.93
CA GLY A 44 6.23 -1.51 15.39
C GLY A 44 4.92 -1.02 16.02
N GLU A 45 3.90 -0.66 15.23
CA GLU A 45 2.54 -0.48 15.76
C GLU A 45 1.94 -1.86 16.08
N ALA A 46 1.51 -2.04 17.33
CA ALA A 46 1.43 -3.32 18.05
C ALA A 46 0.55 -4.42 17.43
N LEU A 47 -0.22 -4.15 16.36
CA LEU A 47 -1.04 -5.16 15.68
C LEU A 47 -1.18 -4.90 14.17
N GLY A 48 -0.08 -4.67 13.45
CA GLY A 48 0.00 -4.91 11.99
C GLY A 48 -1.10 -4.26 11.12
N GLY A 49 -1.75 -3.21 11.62
CA GLY A 49 -2.97 -2.67 11.07
C GLY A 49 -2.68 -1.61 10.02
N TRP A 50 -3.38 -1.70 8.89
CA TRP A 50 -3.49 -0.59 7.97
C TRP A 50 -4.38 0.49 8.60
N SER A 51 -3.85 1.69 8.82
CA SER A 51 -4.61 2.84 9.30
C SER A 51 -5.01 3.75 8.14
N LYS A 52 -6.13 4.47 8.30
CA LYS A 52 -6.57 5.50 7.36
C LYS A 52 -6.34 6.88 7.95
N PRO A 53 -5.25 7.59 7.61
CA PRO A 53 -5.04 8.93 8.11
C PRO A 53 -6.16 9.87 7.64
N SER A 54 -6.89 10.44 8.61
CA SER A 54 -7.95 11.40 8.36
C SER A 54 -7.45 12.58 7.51
N GLY A 55 -8.17 12.90 6.42
CA GLY A 55 -7.86 14.06 5.59
C GLY A 55 -6.94 13.81 4.39
N THR A 56 -6.50 12.57 4.14
CA THR A 56 -5.80 12.24 2.89
C THR A 56 -6.84 11.86 1.83
N PRO A 57 -6.93 12.58 0.69
CA PRO A 57 -7.73 12.12 -0.44
C PRO A 57 -7.29 10.72 -0.85
N ALA A 58 -8.23 9.84 -1.18
CA ALA A 58 -7.88 8.53 -1.73
C ALA A 58 -7.02 8.76 -2.97
N ALA A 59 -5.73 8.46 -2.89
CA ALA A 59 -4.85 8.48 -4.05
C ALA A 59 -5.34 7.42 -5.04
N ASP A 60 -5.13 7.66 -6.34
CA ASP A 60 -5.49 6.71 -7.39
C ASP A 60 -4.99 5.31 -7.01
N GLY A 61 -5.94 4.36 -6.96
CA GLY A 61 -5.71 3.00 -6.51
C GLY A 61 -4.70 2.32 -7.44
N GLY A 62 -3.43 2.31 -7.07
CA GLY A 62 -2.39 1.74 -7.91
C GLY A 62 -0.97 2.10 -7.48
N SER A 63 -0.78 3.23 -6.80
CA SER A 63 0.55 3.63 -6.32
C SER A 63 0.87 3.10 -4.92
N VAL A 64 1.97 2.37 -4.78
CA VAL A 64 2.56 1.93 -3.50
C VAL A 64 3.78 2.79 -3.17
N ARG A 65 3.83 3.36 -1.96
CA ARG A 65 4.98 4.11 -1.44
C ARG A 65 5.61 3.37 -0.28
N ILE A 66 6.93 3.24 -0.26
CA ILE A 66 7.69 2.51 0.76
C ILE A 66 8.71 3.46 1.40
N ARG A 67 8.78 3.48 2.73
CA ARG A 67 9.83 4.19 3.48
C ARG A 67 10.73 3.20 4.20
N LEU A 68 12.03 3.32 4.00
CA LEU A 68 13.04 2.48 4.65
C LEU A 68 13.55 3.15 5.93
N ALA A 69 14.05 2.33 6.85
CA ALA A 69 14.82 2.82 7.99
C ALA A 69 16.07 3.54 7.48
N ARG A 70 16.42 4.66 8.14
CA ARG A 70 17.68 5.36 7.91
C ARG A 70 18.88 4.54 8.39
#